data_AF-A0AAD7ITK5-F1
#
_entry.id   AF-A0AAD7ITK5-F1
#
_cell.length_a   1.000
_cell.length_b   1.000
_cell.length_c   1.000
_cell.angle_alpha   90.00
_cell.angle_beta   90.00
_cell.angle_gamma   90.00
#
_symmetry.space_group_name_H-M   'P 1'
#
loop_
_entity.id
_entity.type
_entity.pdbx_description
1 polymer ?
#
loop_
_entity_poly.entity_id
_entity_poly.type
_entity_poly.pdbx_seq_one_letter_code
_entity_poly.pdbx_strand_id
1 'polypeptide(L)'
;MWGRPVHPRFWHADGDFMVQVENTDYKLHRHLFNRAKNFAPLMWGIQSNPYRLTETKVDFDRLLSILYPADYSEQELKTADEWSSVLLLADKWQIPDIRRLAIKELAACAGPVDKIALGHRYDIPEWLGPAYLALAMRKEPVTSAEGTKMGIAAMVRIAAIKDEVLANLTEYVDLEKFCDLFSKVVL
;
A
#
# COMPACT_ATOMS: atom_id res chain seq x y z
N MET A 1 9.73 -20.42 33.61
CA MET A 1 9.91 -20.04 32.19
C MET A 1 8.54 -20.11 31.53
N TRP A 2 7.88 -18.99 31.33
CA TRP A 2 6.67 -18.97 30.50
C TRP A 2 7.11 -19.14 29.04
N GLY A 3 6.56 -20.13 28.34
CA GLY A 3 6.83 -20.34 26.92
C GLY A 3 6.43 -19.11 26.11
N ARG A 4 7.09 -18.89 24.96
CA ARG A 4 6.73 -17.79 24.05
C ARG A 4 5.31 -18.02 23.51
N PRO A 5 4.50 -16.97 23.34
CA PRO A 5 3.16 -17.13 22.78
C PRO A 5 3.25 -17.56 21.31
N VAL A 6 2.43 -18.53 20.94
CA VAL A 6 2.26 -18.99 19.56
C VAL A 6 1.08 -18.26 18.91
N HIS A 7 1.14 -18.05 17.60
CA HIS A 7 0.06 -17.38 16.88
C HIS A 7 -1.21 -18.25 16.87
N PRO A 8 -2.41 -17.72 17.23
CA PRO A 8 -3.62 -18.55 17.33
C PRO A 8 -4.12 -19.11 15.99
N ARG A 9 -3.96 -18.35 14.90
CA ARG A 9 -4.38 -18.75 13.55
C ARG A 9 -3.28 -19.46 12.74
N PHE A 10 -2.08 -18.88 12.69
CA PHE A 10 -0.97 -19.32 11.84
C PHE A 10 0.04 -20.22 12.57
N TRP A 11 -0.47 -21.11 13.41
CA TRP A 11 0.29 -22.18 14.04
C TRP A 11 -0.26 -23.53 13.58
N HIS A 12 0.45 -24.16 12.64
CA HIS A 12 0.05 -25.41 12.02
C HIS A 12 0.86 -26.58 12.58
N ALA A 13 0.19 -27.61 13.09
CA ALA A 13 0.85 -28.77 13.70
C ALA A 13 1.77 -29.50 12.70
N ASP A 14 1.36 -29.56 11.44
CA ASP A 14 2.04 -30.12 10.27
C ASP A 14 2.98 -29.16 9.54
N GLY A 15 3.11 -27.91 10.01
CA GLY A 15 4.05 -26.95 9.43
C GLY A 15 5.51 -27.43 9.51
N ASP A 16 6.28 -27.15 8.47
CA ASP A 16 7.68 -27.58 8.31
C ASP A 16 8.68 -26.42 8.52
N PHE A 17 8.17 -25.26 8.94
CA PHE A 17 8.94 -24.03 9.02
C PHE A 17 8.43 -23.08 10.11
N MET A 18 9.35 -22.53 10.89
CA MET A 18 9.03 -21.64 12.02
C MET A 18 9.67 -20.27 11.85
N VAL A 19 8.89 -19.22 12.08
CA VAL A 19 9.36 -17.84 12.17
C VAL A 19 8.87 -17.21 13.46
N GLN A 20 9.61 -16.21 13.90
CA GLN A 20 9.25 -15.35 15.01
C GLN A 20 9.09 -13.94 14.46
N VAL A 21 7.95 -13.32 14.74
CA VAL A 21 7.70 -11.91 14.45
C VAL A 21 7.40 -11.23 15.78
N GLU A 22 8.16 -10.19 16.12
CA GLU A 22 8.12 -9.57 17.44
C GLU A 22 8.28 -10.64 18.55
N ASN A 23 7.27 -10.80 19.41
CA ASN A 23 7.25 -11.78 20.49
C ASN A 23 6.36 -13.01 20.21
N THR A 24 5.92 -13.21 18.96
CA THR A 24 5.00 -14.29 18.57
C THR A 24 5.68 -15.31 17.66
N ASP A 25 5.54 -16.60 17.98
CA ASP A 25 6.06 -17.70 17.16
C ASP A 25 4.97 -18.22 16.19
N TYR A 26 5.37 -18.52 14.96
CA TYR A 26 4.54 -19.02 13.87
C TYR A 26 5.08 -20.36 13.41
N LYS A 27 4.18 -21.25 12.96
CA LYS A 27 4.55 -22.53 12.36
C LYS A 27 3.76 -22.70 11.07
N LEU A 28 4.46 -22.63 9.95
CA LEU A 28 3.92 -22.45 8.60
C LEU A 28 4.45 -23.53 7.64
N HIS A 29 3.89 -23.57 6.45
CA HIS A 29 4.30 -24.45 5.36
C HIS A 29 5.22 -23.71 4.37
N ARG A 30 6.44 -24.22 4.16
CA ARG A 30 7.45 -23.62 3.27
C ARG A 30 6.96 -23.43 1.85
N HIS A 31 6.20 -24.39 1.33
CA HIS A 31 5.79 -24.40 -0.07
C HIS A 31 4.99 -23.15 -0.48
N LEU A 32 4.26 -22.52 0.45
CA LEU A 32 3.53 -21.27 0.19
C LEU A 32 4.45 -20.08 -0.04
N PHE A 33 5.69 -20.16 0.44
CA PHE A 33 6.70 -19.13 0.28
C PHE A 33 7.67 -19.43 -0.88
N ASN A 34 7.55 -20.57 -1.58
CA ASN A 34 8.47 -20.92 -2.68
C ASN A 34 8.56 -19.86 -3.79
N ARG A 35 7.54 -19.02 -3.93
CA ARG A 35 7.53 -17.91 -4.90
C ARG A 35 8.31 -16.67 -4.43
N ALA A 36 8.68 -16.61 -3.15
CA ALA A 36 9.41 -15.52 -2.54
C ALA A 36 10.91 -15.68 -2.74
N LYS A 37 11.50 -14.86 -3.61
CA LYS A 37 12.92 -14.98 -3.99
C LYS A 37 13.87 -14.49 -2.90
N ASN A 38 13.44 -13.51 -2.10
CA ASN A 38 14.28 -12.87 -1.08
C ASN A 38 13.81 -13.16 0.35
N PHE A 39 13.04 -14.23 0.54
CA PHE A 39 12.61 -14.63 1.88
C PHE A 39 13.72 -15.45 2.55
N ALA A 40 14.63 -14.75 3.24
CA ALA A 40 15.76 -15.32 3.97
C ALA A 40 15.45 -16.58 4.79
N PRO A 41 14.28 -16.72 5.44
CA PRO A 41 13.97 -17.93 6.19
C PRO A 41 13.91 -19.22 5.36
N LEU A 42 13.64 -19.17 4.04
CA LEU A 42 13.71 -20.36 3.18
C LEU A 42 15.13 -20.87 2.98
N MET A 43 16.12 -19.99 3.17
CA MET A 43 17.54 -20.32 3.08
C MET A 43 18.07 -20.92 4.39
N TRP A 44 17.26 -20.92 5.45
CA TRP A 44 17.67 -21.39 6.76
C TRP A 44 17.09 -22.80 7.00
N GLY A 45 17.92 -23.80 6.74
CA GLY A 45 17.56 -25.21 6.85
C GLY A 45 17.21 -25.60 8.29
N ILE A 46 15.95 -26.03 8.49
CA ILE A 46 15.37 -26.74 9.65
C ILE A 46 16.23 -26.63 10.94
N GLN A 47 16.46 -25.44 11.46
CA GLN A 47 17.02 -25.33 12.80
C GLN A 47 15.87 -25.30 13.80
N SER A 48 16.09 -25.92 14.96
CA SER A 48 15.13 -26.07 16.06
C SER A 48 14.67 -24.74 16.69
N ASN A 49 15.14 -23.59 16.17
CA ASN A 49 14.78 -22.26 16.61
C ASN A 49 13.95 -21.58 15.51
N PRO A 50 13.06 -20.62 15.81
CA PRO A 50 12.37 -19.85 14.78
C PRO A 50 13.30 -18.76 14.18
N TYR A 51 13.19 -18.52 12.88
CA TYR A 51 13.88 -17.37 12.25
C TYR A 51 13.18 -16.07 12.62
N ARG A 52 13.92 -15.07 13.12
CA ARG A 52 13.36 -13.78 13.52
C ARG A 52 13.23 -12.84 12.34
N LEU A 53 11.99 -12.47 12.02
CA LEU A 53 11.64 -11.44 11.07
C LEU A 53 11.72 -10.05 11.72
N THR A 54 12.04 -9.03 10.92
CA THR A 54 12.10 -7.62 11.37
C THR A 54 10.83 -6.85 11.08
N GLU A 55 9.92 -7.47 10.33
CA GLU A 55 8.59 -7.01 9.98
C GLU A 55 7.70 -6.89 11.21
N THR A 56 6.65 -6.07 11.13
CA THR A 56 5.65 -6.00 12.19
C THR A 56 4.75 -7.24 12.15
N LYS A 57 4.20 -7.60 13.30
CA LYS A 57 3.21 -8.67 13.39
C LYS A 57 2.01 -8.40 12.48
N VAL A 58 1.51 -7.17 12.48
CA VAL A 58 0.34 -6.75 11.70
C VAL A 58 0.59 -6.92 10.20
N ASP A 59 1.74 -6.48 9.70
CA ASP A 59 2.04 -6.60 8.27
C ASP A 59 2.15 -8.07 7.84
N PHE A 60 2.80 -8.89 8.68
CA PHE A 60 2.98 -10.30 8.38
C PHE A 60 1.66 -11.07 8.40
N ASP A 61 0.81 -10.83 9.39
CA ASP A 61 -0.52 -11.45 9.48
C ASP A 61 -1.39 -11.15 8.25
N ARG A 62 -1.34 -9.91 7.75
CA ARG A 62 -2.08 -9.49 6.55
C ARG A 62 -1.57 -10.19 5.29
N LEU A 63 -0.26 -10.42 5.16
CA LEU A 63 0.25 -11.24 4.07
C LEU A 63 -0.15 -12.71 4.24
N LEU A 64 -0.09 -13.23 5.46
CA LEU A 64 -0.48 -14.61 5.76
C LEU A 64 -1.96 -14.87 5.49
N SER A 65 -2.87 -13.90 5.67
CA SER A 65 -4.28 -14.09 5.30
C SER A 65 -4.49 -14.26 3.80
N ILE A 66 -3.58 -13.75 2.96
CA ILE A 66 -3.58 -14.03 1.52
C ILE A 66 -3.07 -15.45 1.21
N LEU A 67 -2.05 -15.91 1.95
CA LEU A 67 -1.47 -17.24 1.77
C LEU A 67 -2.31 -18.36 2.40
N TYR A 68 -3.07 -18.03 3.45
CA TYR A 68 -3.97 -18.91 4.20
C TYR A 68 -5.36 -18.25 4.31
N PRO A 69 -6.12 -18.16 3.20
CA PRO A 69 -7.47 -17.60 3.25
C PRO A 69 -8.35 -18.40 4.21
N ALA A 70 -9.06 -17.71 5.11
CA ALA A 70 -10.08 -18.38 5.94
C ALA A 70 -11.30 -18.76 5.09
N ASP A 71 -11.63 -17.92 4.12
CA ASP A 71 -12.67 -18.11 3.12
C ASP A 71 -12.12 -17.70 1.75
N TYR A 72 -12.27 -18.55 0.73
CA TYR A 72 -11.82 -18.27 -0.64
C TYR A 72 -12.80 -17.39 -1.42
N SER A 73 -14.05 -17.26 -0.94
CA SER A 73 -15.10 -16.46 -1.57
C SER A 73 -15.08 -15.00 -1.12
N GLU A 74 -14.55 -14.72 0.08
CA GLU A 74 -14.51 -13.38 0.64
C GLU A 74 -13.07 -12.89 0.87
N GLN A 75 -12.77 -11.71 0.31
CA GLN A 75 -11.49 -11.05 0.54
C GLN A 75 -11.41 -10.48 1.96
N GLU A 76 -10.48 -10.93 2.80
CA GLU A 76 -10.38 -10.44 4.19
C GLU A 76 -9.92 -8.97 4.29
N LEU A 77 -9.00 -8.54 3.42
CA LEU A 77 -8.45 -7.19 3.44
C LEU A 77 -9.31 -6.23 2.59
N LYS A 78 -9.61 -5.04 3.13
CA LYS A 78 -10.55 -4.08 2.52
C LYS A 78 -9.96 -2.69 2.34
N THR A 79 -9.01 -2.31 3.17
CA THR A 79 -8.52 -0.93 3.27
C THR A 79 -7.20 -0.74 2.54
N ALA A 80 -6.91 0.51 2.17
CA ALA A 80 -5.62 0.87 1.56
C ALA A 80 -4.44 0.58 2.50
N ASP A 81 -4.62 0.75 3.81
CA ASP A 81 -3.59 0.43 4.82
C ASP A 81 -3.26 -1.07 4.82
N GLU A 82 -4.28 -1.93 4.84
CA GLU A 82 -4.11 -3.39 4.83
C GLU A 82 -3.40 -3.86 3.56
N TRP A 83 -3.82 -3.38 2.40
CA TRP A 83 -3.19 -3.76 1.13
C TRP A 83 -1.80 -3.15 0.96
N SER A 84 -1.51 -2.01 1.60
CA SER A 84 -0.16 -1.44 1.65
C SER A 84 0.81 -2.35 2.42
N SER A 85 0.37 -2.96 3.52
CA SER A 85 1.17 -3.99 4.23
C SER A 85 1.52 -5.17 3.32
N VAL A 86 0.53 -5.66 2.57
CA VAL A 86 0.76 -6.78 1.64
C VAL A 86 1.71 -6.38 0.53
N LEU A 87 1.52 -5.20 -0.08
CA LEU A 87 2.42 -4.69 -1.12
C LEU A 87 3.85 -4.54 -0.60
N LEU A 88 4.02 -4.03 0.62
CA LEU A 88 5.32 -3.87 1.27
C LEU A 88 6.09 -5.20 1.34
N LEU A 89 5.45 -6.25 1.86
CA LEU A 89 6.12 -7.54 2.02
C LEU A 89 6.28 -8.29 0.71
N ALA A 90 5.27 -8.24 -0.17
CA ALA A 90 5.34 -8.86 -1.49
C ALA A 90 6.44 -8.24 -2.36
N ASP A 91 6.66 -6.94 -2.27
CA ASP A 91 7.77 -6.26 -2.92
C ASP A 91 9.12 -6.66 -2.30
N LYS A 92 9.25 -6.52 -0.97
CA LYS A 92 10.48 -6.83 -0.21
C LYS A 92 10.97 -8.26 -0.49
N TRP A 93 10.06 -9.22 -0.49
CA TRP A 93 10.39 -10.63 -0.68
C TRP A 93 10.27 -11.09 -2.15
N GLN A 94 9.98 -10.16 -3.06
CA GLN A 94 9.85 -10.39 -4.50
C GLN A 94 8.88 -11.54 -4.82
N ILE A 95 7.62 -11.39 -4.41
CA ILE A 95 6.51 -12.31 -4.68
C ILE A 95 5.61 -11.68 -5.78
N PRO A 96 5.86 -11.93 -7.08
CA PRO A 96 5.28 -11.11 -8.15
C PRO A 96 3.77 -11.19 -8.24
N ASP A 97 3.19 -12.38 -8.00
CA ASP A 97 1.74 -12.58 -8.09
C ASP A 97 0.98 -11.83 -6.98
N ILE A 98 1.51 -11.86 -5.75
CA ILE A 98 0.91 -11.14 -4.62
C ILE A 98 1.13 -9.64 -4.77
N ARG A 99 2.30 -9.21 -5.27
CA ARG A 99 2.54 -7.80 -5.60
C ARG A 99 1.50 -7.29 -6.61
N ARG A 100 1.26 -8.03 -7.69
CA ARG A 100 0.24 -7.68 -8.69
C ARG A 100 -1.17 -7.65 -8.10
N LEU A 101 -1.51 -8.60 -7.23
CA LEU A 101 -2.78 -8.60 -6.49
C LEU A 101 -2.92 -7.33 -5.64
N ALA A 102 -1.93 -7.01 -4.81
CA ALA A 102 -1.98 -5.85 -3.93
C ALA A 102 -2.11 -4.54 -4.72
N ILE A 103 -1.40 -4.40 -5.85
CA ILE A 103 -1.54 -3.26 -6.77
C ILE A 103 -2.97 -3.17 -7.29
N LYS A 104 -3.55 -4.28 -7.79
CA LYS A 104 -4.93 -4.28 -8.29
C LYS A 104 -5.93 -3.79 -7.23
N GLU A 105 -5.83 -4.30 -6.01
CA GLU A 105 -6.77 -3.98 -4.94
C GLU A 105 -6.58 -2.54 -4.42
N LEU A 106 -5.31 -2.08 -4.30
CA LEU A 106 -4.99 -0.68 -4.00
C LEU A 106 -5.50 0.29 -5.07
N ALA A 107 -5.48 -0.10 -6.35
CA ALA A 107 -6.02 0.76 -7.40
C ALA A 107 -7.52 1.07 -7.17
N ALA A 108 -8.26 0.13 -6.58
CA ALA A 108 -9.68 0.28 -6.25
C ALA A 108 -9.95 1.03 -4.94
N CYS A 109 -9.15 0.80 -3.89
CA CYS A 109 -9.44 1.33 -2.55
C CYS A 109 -8.57 2.51 -2.10
N ALA A 110 -7.41 2.76 -2.72
CA ALA A 110 -6.47 3.78 -2.29
C ALA A 110 -6.86 5.20 -2.78
N GLY A 111 -6.73 6.17 -1.88
CA GLY A 111 -6.93 7.59 -2.19
C GLY A 111 -5.77 8.17 -3.02
N PRO A 112 -5.92 9.39 -3.57
CA PRO A 112 -4.89 9.99 -4.42
C PRO A 112 -3.56 10.22 -3.68
N VAL A 113 -3.60 10.57 -2.39
CA VAL A 113 -2.38 10.73 -1.56
C VAL A 113 -1.63 9.40 -1.43
N ASP A 114 -2.35 8.32 -1.17
CA ASP A 114 -1.78 6.97 -1.08
C ASP A 114 -1.21 6.54 -2.43
N LYS A 115 -1.94 6.78 -3.51
CA LYS A 115 -1.51 6.47 -4.88
C LYS A 115 -0.22 7.19 -5.27
N ILE A 116 -0.03 8.44 -4.86
CA ILE A 116 1.24 9.15 -5.09
C ILE A 116 2.36 8.54 -4.24
N ALA A 117 2.13 8.35 -2.95
CA ALA A 117 3.14 7.83 -2.03
C ALA A 117 3.61 6.42 -2.45
N LEU A 118 2.66 5.52 -2.67
CA LEU A 118 2.91 4.14 -3.09
C LEU A 118 3.42 4.07 -4.52
N GLY A 119 2.89 4.91 -5.42
CA GLY A 119 3.29 4.95 -6.82
C GLY A 119 4.77 5.31 -7.00
N HIS A 120 5.28 6.29 -6.25
CA HIS A 120 6.71 6.59 -6.25
C HIS A 120 7.53 5.51 -5.55
N ARG A 121 7.07 5.03 -4.39
CA ARG A 121 7.81 4.05 -3.58
C ARG A 121 8.01 2.72 -4.30
N TYR A 122 7.01 2.27 -5.04
CA TYR A 122 6.96 0.96 -5.66
C TYR A 122 7.04 1.02 -7.19
N ASP A 123 7.34 2.17 -7.79
CA ASP A 123 7.43 2.34 -9.25
C ASP A 123 6.15 1.91 -10.00
N ILE A 124 5.04 2.58 -9.68
CA ILE A 124 3.71 2.38 -10.29
C ILE A 124 3.29 3.70 -10.98
N PRO A 125 3.89 4.03 -12.13
CA PRO A 125 3.73 5.35 -12.77
C PRO A 125 2.28 5.63 -13.23
N GLU A 126 1.50 4.61 -13.56
CA GLU A 126 0.12 4.74 -14.02
C GLU A 126 -0.82 5.39 -12.99
N TRP A 127 -0.45 5.38 -11.71
CA TRP A 127 -1.22 6.02 -10.64
C TRP A 127 -0.94 7.51 -10.50
N LEU A 128 0.26 7.95 -10.88
CA LEU A 128 0.78 9.27 -10.51
C LEU A 128 -0.01 10.39 -11.19
N GLY A 129 -0.16 10.35 -12.51
CA GLY A 129 -0.87 11.40 -13.28
C GLY A 129 -2.29 11.66 -12.77
N PRO A 130 -3.17 10.63 -12.73
CA PRO A 130 -4.53 10.78 -12.21
C PRO A 130 -4.59 11.26 -10.76
N ALA A 131 -3.68 10.79 -9.90
CA ALA A 131 -3.66 11.17 -8.49
C ALA A 131 -3.20 12.62 -8.27
N TYR A 132 -2.18 13.07 -9.00
CA TYR A 132 -1.74 14.47 -9.00
C TYR A 132 -2.87 15.39 -9.47
N LEU A 133 -3.53 15.05 -10.57
CA LEU A 133 -4.66 15.81 -11.09
C LEU A 133 -5.81 15.89 -10.06
N ALA A 134 -6.16 14.77 -9.43
CA ALA A 134 -7.21 14.74 -8.42
C ALA A 134 -6.92 15.67 -7.24
N LEU A 135 -5.67 15.75 -6.76
CA LEU A 135 -5.28 16.66 -5.68
C LEU A 135 -5.16 18.12 -6.15
N ALA A 136 -4.72 18.35 -7.38
CA ALA A 136 -4.65 19.68 -7.96
C ALA A 136 -6.04 20.30 -8.17
N MET A 137 -7.03 19.49 -8.56
CA MET A 137 -8.41 19.97 -8.76
C MET A 137 -9.24 20.04 -7.47
N ARG A 138 -8.75 19.45 -6.37
CA ARG A 138 -9.43 19.50 -5.07
C ARG A 138 -9.40 20.91 -4.48
N LYS A 139 -10.55 21.36 -3.96
CA LYS A 139 -10.72 22.64 -3.27
C LYS A 139 -9.90 22.70 -1.98
N GLU A 140 -9.92 21.64 -1.19
CA GLU A 140 -9.21 21.57 0.08
C GLU A 140 -7.69 21.56 -0.16
N PRO A 141 -6.93 22.39 0.58
CA PRO A 141 -5.48 22.38 0.52
C PRO A 141 -4.92 21.02 0.95
N VAL A 142 -3.66 20.76 0.58
CA VAL A 142 -2.93 19.59 1.10
C VAL A 142 -2.70 19.81 2.59
N THR A 143 -3.11 18.86 3.42
CA THR A 143 -2.87 18.92 4.86
C THR A 143 -1.43 18.51 5.19
N SER A 144 -0.93 18.90 6.37
CA SER A 144 0.40 18.49 6.81
C SER A 144 0.56 16.97 6.84
N ALA A 145 -0.47 16.22 7.27
CA ALA A 145 -0.45 14.76 7.31
C ALA A 145 -0.33 14.14 5.90
N GLU A 146 -1.10 14.65 4.94
CA GLU A 146 -1.01 14.24 3.54
C GLU A 146 0.38 14.56 2.97
N GLY A 147 0.88 15.78 3.24
CA GLY A 147 2.19 16.25 2.84
C GLY A 147 3.34 15.38 3.35
N THR A 148 3.29 14.99 4.63
CA THR A 148 4.24 14.04 5.22
C THR A 148 4.19 12.69 4.52
N LYS A 149 3.00 12.21 4.14
CA LYS A 149 2.83 10.90 3.51
C LYS A 149 3.37 10.85 2.08
N MET A 150 3.06 11.85 1.26
CA MET A 150 3.44 11.87 -0.16
C MET A 150 4.79 12.54 -0.45
N GLY A 151 5.31 13.32 0.50
CA GLY A 151 6.61 13.98 0.43
C GLY A 151 6.59 15.36 -0.23
N ILE A 152 7.66 16.14 0.04
CA ILE A 152 7.78 17.55 -0.38
C ILE A 152 7.75 17.69 -1.90
N ALA A 153 8.45 16.82 -2.64
CA ALA A 153 8.48 16.89 -4.11
C ALA A 153 7.07 16.76 -4.70
N ALA A 154 6.20 15.93 -4.12
CA ALA A 154 4.82 15.81 -4.55
C ALA A 154 4.00 17.06 -4.21
N MET A 155 4.19 17.65 -3.03
CA MET A 155 3.53 18.91 -2.67
C MET A 155 3.88 20.04 -3.64
N VAL A 156 5.16 20.21 -3.97
CA VAL A 156 5.64 21.24 -4.91
C VAL A 156 5.02 21.05 -6.28
N ARG A 157 4.94 19.80 -6.78
CA ARG A 157 4.29 19.51 -8.07
C ARG A 157 2.80 19.85 -8.06
N ILE A 158 2.08 19.54 -6.98
CA ILE A 158 0.66 19.87 -6.85
C ILE A 158 0.45 21.38 -6.86
N ALA A 159 1.28 22.14 -6.12
CA ALA A 159 1.23 23.59 -6.11
C ALA A 159 1.51 24.17 -7.52
N ALA A 160 2.56 23.69 -8.19
CA ALA A 160 2.88 24.12 -9.55
C ALA A 160 1.74 23.87 -10.54
N ILE A 161 1.05 22.73 -10.46
CA ILE A 161 -0.12 22.45 -11.32
C ILE A 161 -1.26 23.43 -10.99
N LYS A 162 -1.51 23.71 -9.71
CA LYS A 162 -2.55 24.66 -9.31
C LYS A 162 -2.25 26.08 -9.80
N ASP A 163 -1.01 26.52 -9.66
CA ASP A 163 -0.56 27.85 -10.09
C ASP A 163 -0.64 27.99 -11.62
N GLU A 164 -0.22 26.97 -12.36
CA GLU A 164 -0.30 26.92 -13.83
C GLU A 164 -1.75 27.03 -14.33
N VAL A 165 -2.66 26.25 -13.75
CA VAL A 165 -4.09 26.28 -14.12
C VAL A 165 -4.71 27.65 -13.79
N LEU A 166 -4.33 28.26 -12.68
CA LEU A 166 -4.84 29.58 -12.29
C LEU A 166 -4.28 30.70 -13.17
N ALA A 167 -2.98 30.65 -13.50
CA ALA A 167 -2.32 31.67 -14.32
C ALA A 167 -2.83 31.67 -15.76
N ASN A 168 -3.12 30.49 -16.31
CA ASN A 168 -3.53 30.31 -17.71
C ASN A 168 -5.01 29.90 -17.83
N LEU A 169 -5.83 30.29 -16.84
CA LEU A 169 -7.24 29.91 -16.76
C LEU A 169 -7.96 30.18 -18.10
N THR A 170 -7.77 31.36 -18.68
CA THR A 170 -8.39 31.79 -19.94
C THR A 170 -8.01 30.94 -21.17
N GLU A 171 -6.91 30.19 -21.10
CA GLU A 171 -6.50 29.27 -22.16
C GLU A 171 -7.21 27.90 -22.05
N TYR A 172 -7.65 27.54 -20.84
CA TYR A 172 -8.23 26.23 -20.53
C TYR A 172 -9.75 26.24 -20.32
N VAL A 173 -10.37 27.39 -20.05
CA VAL A 173 -11.84 27.51 -19.94
C VAL A 173 -12.48 28.16 -21.15
N ASP A 174 -13.68 27.66 -21.45
CA ASP A 174 -14.64 28.30 -22.34
C ASP A 174 -15.01 29.69 -21.80
N LEU A 175 -14.52 30.72 -22.50
CA LEU A 175 -14.67 32.11 -22.09
C LEU A 175 -16.14 32.55 -22.02
N GLU A 176 -17.04 31.98 -22.83
CA GLU A 176 -18.46 32.31 -22.77
C GLU A 176 -19.05 31.83 -21.44
N LYS A 177 -18.79 30.57 -21.07
CA LYS A 177 -19.25 30.01 -19.78
C LYS A 177 -18.61 30.70 -18.58
N PHE A 178 -17.36 31.12 -18.72
CA PHE A 178 -16.65 31.83 -17.67
C PHE A 178 -17.23 33.24 -17.44
N CYS A 179 -17.52 33.97 -18.51
CA CYS A 179 -18.21 35.27 -18.44
C CYS A 179 -19.60 35.14 -17.83
N ASP A 180 -20.39 34.13 -18.23
CA ASP A 180 -21.72 33.86 -17.65
C ASP A 180 -21.66 33.58 -16.14
N LEU A 181 -20.62 32.88 -15.67
CA LEU A 181 -20.39 32.68 -14.24
C LEU A 181 -20.06 34.00 -13.53
N PHE A 182 -19.18 34.81 -14.12
CA PHE A 182 -18.79 36.11 -13.57
C PHE A 182 -19.98 37.06 -13.44
N SER A 183 -20.81 37.15 -14.49
CA SER A 183 -22.02 37.98 -14.48
C SER A 183 -23.02 37.57 -13.40
N LYS A 184 -23.11 36.29 -13.04
CA LYS A 184 -24.01 35.80 -11.97
C LYS A 184 -23.48 36.04 -10.55
N VAL A 185 -22.20 36.33 -10.39
CA VAL A 185 -21.56 36.53 -9.08
C VAL A 185 -21.36 38.02 -8.78
N VAL A 186 -21.18 38.85 -9.81
CA VAL A 186 -20.93 40.29 -9.69
C VAL A 186 -22.21 41.13 -9.78
N LEU A 187 -23.27 40.65 -10.44
CA LEU A 187 -24.61 41.28 -10.50
C LEU A 187 -25.61 40.50 -9.64
#